data_AF-A0A158BB95-F1
#
_entry.id   AF-A0A158BB95-F1
#
_cell.length_a   1.000
_cell.length_b   1.000
_cell.length_c   1.000
_cell.angle_alpha   90.00
_cell.angle_beta   90.00
_cell.angle_gamma   90.00
#
_symmetry.space_group_name_H-M   'P 1'
#
loop_
_entity.id
_entity.type
_entity.pdbx_description
1 polymer ?
#
loop_
_entity_poly.entity_id
_entity_poly.type
_entity_poly.pdbx_seq_one_letter_code
_entity_poly.pdbx_strand_id
1 'polypeptide(L)'
;MLQTLAHILQMRDRTGAPDDLLSPLTGWVEKLRVELKGHKPVAEEDDIRAAVVKFRQDLRMHDSRQAVYVSLGCLLPIGPKKQKLIEDTTVFPVVLSNVERYRKHLMVFQDCYKGLLDAYLGYHPEGKRGSRIAWPNWNQLRDWLAKTSADIYDPTFQEDWVNAVRSHPELFSAQPLRAFGSEMLTGECGAYDKFASDLGVSKASWLEEEMVRAMIQGAANSKAGIVPHLPQLIAALRRVEGENKHLFNHGLAEVFTHYYEQSDGEVHEDLRKVALDIWRNPMQDSDNKYAWEKSGWALLDDGPLAMAKAWFASHIIEKFFSVLAKKSEREERDKREKRIRRMKFWVQYAGALTDVKFALGPYASSDNDPRMREVLDLMRGMTLELWGGGDKQNNAFILRFGDWVVVEFGLESNATFIYRASDLPFERGQKAVSTQVIKDYIKHTPPTKNGPIRKEHRDSGAQTWEDDYRDALKKRGILPSRVPVFSSTQSASGKQAATQTAQSGETAAKSMTMTQVETRRLVQIEMLPGLTQIETQNPRPNEIPARDTPVELSLVTQKATPAFSEKEQRELETFCRRFSIPIRDMRRQGGNFWVMHDSDAENPMTALLNKLGFTYRAGKGWWYPSQKDA
;
A
#
# COMPACT_ATOMS: atom_id res chain seq x y z
N MET A 1 -34.36 -18.41 13.13
CA MET A 1 -33.20 -18.31 14.05
C MET A 1 -32.93 -16.87 14.48
N LEU A 2 -32.64 -15.94 13.57
CA LEU A 2 -32.33 -14.55 13.94
C LEU A 2 -33.50 -13.72 14.50
N GLN A 3 -34.70 -13.88 13.93
CA GLN A 3 -35.94 -13.35 14.54
C GLN A 3 -36.18 -13.93 15.94
N THR A 4 -35.74 -15.17 16.19
CA THR A 4 -35.80 -15.83 17.49
C THR A 4 -34.86 -15.16 18.49
N LEU A 5 -33.67 -14.74 18.05
CA LEU A 5 -32.65 -14.09 18.88
C LEU A 5 -33.05 -12.66 19.30
N ALA A 6 -33.55 -11.86 18.36
CA ALA A 6 -34.12 -10.54 18.64
C ALA A 6 -35.33 -10.60 19.61
N HIS A 7 -36.12 -11.67 19.51
CA HIS A 7 -37.29 -11.89 20.36
C HIS A 7 -36.93 -12.37 21.77
N ILE A 8 -35.90 -13.21 21.92
CA ILE A 8 -35.39 -13.66 23.24
C ILE A 8 -34.79 -12.48 24.01
N LEU A 9 -34.05 -11.58 23.34
CA LEU A 9 -33.51 -10.37 23.95
C LEU A 9 -34.61 -9.39 24.40
N GLN A 10 -35.67 -9.22 23.61
CA GLN A 10 -36.85 -8.45 24.01
C GLN A 10 -37.64 -9.08 25.19
N MET A 11 -37.57 -10.40 25.36
CA MET A 11 -38.19 -11.09 26.50
C MET A 11 -37.38 -10.88 27.79
N ARG A 12 -36.04 -10.79 27.72
CA ARG A 12 -35.17 -10.52 28.87
C ARG A 12 -35.53 -9.19 29.55
N ASP A 13 -35.68 -8.13 28.76
CA ASP A 13 -35.92 -6.77 29.30
C ASP A 13 -37.36 -6.56 29.81
N ARG A 14 -38.29 -7.50 29.54
CA ARG A 14 -39.72 -7.35 29.88
C ARG A 14 -40.21 -8.21 31.05
N THR A 15 -39.49 -9.24 31.46
CA THR A 15 -40.06 -10.31 32.30
C THR A 15 -39.67 -10.25 33.78
N GLY A 16 -38.63 -9.51 34.17
CA GLY A 16 -38.22 -9.41 35.59
C GLY A 16 -38.01 -10.76 36.28
N ALA A 17 -37.72 -11.81 35.50
CA ALA A 17 -37.58 -13.18 35.97
C ALA A 17 -36.23 -13.38 36.68
N PRO A 18 -36.16 -14.22 37.73
CA PRO A 18 -34.91 -14.46 38.44
C PRO A 18 -33.84 -15.12 37.55
N ASP A 19 -32.59 -14.65 37.68
CA ASP A 19 -31.44 -14.95 36.80
C ASP A 19 -31.18 -16.46 36.58
N ASP A 20 -31.51 -17.30 37.56
CA ASP A 20 -31.28 -18.76 37.52
C ASP A 20 -32.11 -19.48 36.43
N LEU A 21 -33.24 -18.92 36.01
CA LEU A 21 -34.08 -19.48 34.93
C LEU A 21 -33.70 -18.97 33.54
N LEU A 22 -32.91 -17.88 33.46
CA LEU A 22 -32.50 -17.26 32.20
C LEU A 22 -31.08 -17.64 31.77
N SER A 23 -30.23 -18.11 32.69
CA SER A 23 -28.83 -18.49 32.41
C SER A 23 -28.63 -19.43 31.18
N PRO A 24 -29.45 -20.47 30.96
CA PRO A 24 -29.34 -21.30 29.75
C PRO A 24 -29.69 -20.55 28.46
N LEU A 25 -30.65 -19.62 28.53
CA LEU A 25 -31.02 -18.77 27.40
C LEU A 25 -29.95 -17.73 27.11
N THR A 26 -29.30 -17.17 28.14
CA THR A 26 -28.19 -16.23 27.99
C THR A 26 -27.00 -16.91 27.32
N GLY A 27 -26.63 -18.12 27.75
CA GLY A 27 -25.57 -18.92 27.12
C GLY A 27 -25.88 -19.30 25.68
N TRP A 28 -27.15 -19.57 25.35
CA TRP A 28 -27.58 -19.90 23.99
C TRP A 28 -27.62 -18.67 23.07
N VAL A 29 -28.07 -17.52 23.58
CA VAL A 29 -28.01 -16.23 22.87
C VAL A 29 -26.56 -15.87 22.58
N GLU A 30 -25.65 -16.05 23.54
CA GLU A 30 -24.24 -15.75 23.33
C GLU A 30 -23.59 -16.72 22.33
N LYS A 31 -23.92 -18.02 22.40
CA LYS A 31 -23.49 -19.01 21.40
C LYS A 31 -23.98 -18.63 19.99
N LEU A 32 -25.26 -18.30 19.84
CA LEU A 32 -25.80 -17.90 18.55
C LEU A 32 -25.22 -16.57 18.06
N ARG A 33 -24.96 -15.61 18.95
CA ARG A 33 -24.24 -14.38 18.60
C ARG A 33 -22.87 -14.70 18.05
N VAL A 34 -22.14 -15.62 18.67
CA VAL A 34 -20.83 -16.08 18.18
C VAL A 34 -20.97 -16.77 16.81
N GLU A 35 -21.97 -17.63 16.62
CA GLU A 35 -22.23 -18.31 15.34
C GLU A 35 -22.67 -17.35 14.22
N LEU A 36 -23.33 -16.25 14.56
CA LEU A 36 -23.78 -15.21 13.63
C LEU A 36 -22.73 -14.12 13.38
N LYS A 37 -21.76 -13.96 14.28
CA LYS A 37 -20.70 -12.97 14.13
C LYS A 37 -19.83 -13.32 12.93
N GLY A 38 -19.67 -12.38 12.01
CA GLY A 38 -18.95 -12.61 10.75
C GLY A 38 -19.80 -13.23 9.65
N HIS A 39 -21.14 -13.26 9.80
CA HIS A 39 -22.05 -13.53 8.69
C HIS A 39 -21.75 -12.53 7.57
N LYS A 40 -21.34 -13.04 6.40
CA LYS A 40 -21.27 -12.25 5.18
C LYS A 40 -22.41 -12.69 4.29
N PRO A 41 -23.15 -11.76 3.67
CA PRO A 41 -24.07 -12.12 2.61
C PRO A 41 -23.25 -12.67 1.44
N VAL A 42 -23.15 -14.00 1.36
CA VAL A 42 -22.43 -14.73 0.31
C VAL A 42 -23.46 -15.47 -0.52
N ALA A 43 -23.30 -15.38 -1.84
CA ALA A 43 -24.09 -16.12 -2.81
C ALA A 43 -23.17 -16.57 -3.95
N GLU A 44 -23.55 -17.66 -4.60
CA GLU A 44 -22.84 -18.12 -5.80
C GLU A 44 -22.89 -17.04 -6.89
N GLU A 45 -21.80 -16.90 -7.64
CA GLU A 45 -21.67 -15.83 -8.64
C GLU A 45 -22.79 -15.89 -9.68
N ASP A 46 -23.24 -17.09 -10.06
CA ASP A 46 -24.33 -17.31 -11.02
C ASP A 46 -25.69 -16.82 -10.50
N ASP A 47 -25.96 -16.96 -9.20
CA ASP A 47 -27.17 -16.45 -8.56
C ASP A 47 -27.17 -14.91 -8.54
N ILE A 48 -26.02 -14.31 -8.21
CA ILE A 48 -25.81 -12.86 -8.25
C ILE A 48 -26.02 -12.36 -9.68
N ARG A 49 -25.41 -13.04 -10.66
CA ARG A 49 -25.53 -12.73 -12.08
C ARG A 49 -26.98 -12.75 -12.54
N ALA A 50 -27.73 -13.81 -12.21
CA ALA A 50 -29.13 -13.95 -12.57
C ALA A 50 -29.99 -12.82 -11.96
N ALA A 51 -29.76 -12.48 -10.69
CA ALA A 51 -30.48 -11.40 -10.01
C ALA A 51 -30.23 -10.03 -10.65
N VAL A 52 -28.97 -9.73 -10.99
CA VAL A 52 -28.59 -8.47 -11.66
C VAL A 52 -29.19 -8.39 -13.07
N VAL A 53 -29.13 -9.46 -13.85
CA VAL A 53 -29.72 -9.51 -15.20
C VAL A 53 -31.24 -9.25 -15.12
N LYS A 54 -31.93 -9.93 -14.21
CA LYS A 54 -33.37 -9.73 -13.99
C LYS A 54 -33.68 -8.31 -13.53
N PHE A 55 -32.88 -7.75 -12.62
CA PHE A 55 -33.06 -6.38 -12.16
C PHE A 55 -32.90 -5.35 -13.29
N ARG A 56 -31.96 -5.54 -14.22
CA ARG A 56 -31.81 -4.64 -15.38
C ARG A 56 -33.03 -4.63 -16.30
N GLN A 57 -33.81 -5.71 -16.33
CA GLN A 57 -35.05 -5.81 -17.12
C GLN A 57 -36.23 -5.19 -16.39
N ASP A 58 -36.40 -5.54 -15.11
CA ASP A 58 -37.59 -5.19 -14.33
C ASP A 58 -37.48 -3.82 -13.64
N LEU A 59 -36.25 -3.31 -13.44
CA LEU A 59 -35.92 -2.14 -12.62
C LEU A 59 -36.51 -2.18 -11.20
N ARG A 60 -36.78 -3.40 -10.71
CA ARG A 60 -37.44 -3.66 -9.43
C ARG A 60 -36.84 -4.89 -8.75
N MET A 61 -36.65 -4.78 -7.44
CA MET A 61 -36.34 -5.91 -6.57
C MET A 61 -37.67 -6.45 -6.01
N HIS A 62 -37.95 -7.73 -6.22
CA HIS A 62 -39.22 -8.35 -5.84
C HIS A 62 -39.21 -8.92 -4.43
N ASP A 63 -38.05 -9.32 -3.93
CA ASP A 63 -37.88 -9.91 -2.60
C ASP A 63 -36.53 -9.51 -1.97
N SER A 64 -36.35 -9.83 -0.69
CA SER A 64 -35.14 -9.50 0.07
C SER A 64 -33.89 -10.19 -0.50
N ARG A 65 -34.02 -11.42 -1.02
CA ARG A 65 -32.89 -12.17 -1.59
C ARG A 65 -32.35 -11.48 -2.83
N GLN A 66 -33.24 -11.06 -3.73
CA GLN A 66 -32.88 -10.31 -4.92
C GLN A 66 -32.25 -8.96 -4.55
N ALA A 67 -32.73 -8.28 -3.50
CA ALA A 67 -32.15 -7.02 -3.05
C ALA A 67 -30.69 -7.18 -2.59
N VAL A 68 -30.42 -8.21 -1.79
CA VAL A 68 -29.05 -8.54 -1.35
C VAL A 68 -28.17 -8.90 -2.55
N TYR A 69 -28.65 -9.76 -3.45
CA TYR A 69 -27.86 -10.22 -4.60
C TYR A 69 -27.53 -9.11 -5.58
N VAL A 70 -28.48 -8.21 -5.87
CA VAL A 70 -28.20 -7.05 -6.72
C VAL A 70 -27.19 -6.10 -6.06
N SER A 71 -27.27 -5.92 -4.74
CA SER A 71 -26.32 -5.11 -3.98
C SER A 71 -24.90 -5.68 -4.06
N LEU A 72 -24.74 -6.98 -3.86
CA LEU A 72 -23.46 -7.70 -4.03
C LEU A 72 -22.95 -7.66 -5.48
N GLY A 73 -23.87 -7.68 -6.45
CA GLY A 73 -23.57 -7.73 -7.88
C GLY A 73 -23.25 -6.39 -8.53
N CYS A 74 -23.10 -5.29 -7.77
CA CYS A 74 -22.90 -3.96 -8.34
C CYS A 74 -21.62 -3.82 -9.18
N LEU A 75 -20.59 -4.60 -8.85
CA LEU A 75 -19.31 -4.65 -9.57
C LEU A 75 -19.19 -5.83 -10.54
N LEU A 76 -20.20 -6.70 -10.61
CA LEU A 76 -20.16 -7.88 -11.46
C LEU A 76 -20.27 -7.45 -12.94
N PRO A 77 -19.30 -7.80 -13.82
CA PRO A 77 -19.41 -7.49 -15.23
C PRO A 77 -20.47 -8.36 -15.90
N ILE A 78 -21.47 -7.72 -16.52
CA ILE A 78 -22.59 -8.39 -17.18
C ILE A 78 -22.59 -8.14 -18.68
N GLY A 79 -22.92 -9.18 -19.44
CA GLY A 79 -23.11 -9.12 -20.88
C GLY A 79 -21.81 -8.98 -21.70
N PRO A 80 -21.92 -8.89 -23.04
CA PRO A 80 -20.76 -8.89 -23.92
C PRO A 80 -19.86 -7.66 -23.73
N LYS A 81 -20.43 -6.53 -23.29
CA LYS A 81 -19.69 -5.30 -22.98
C LYS A 81 -19.05 -5.31 -21.59
N LYS A 82 -19.25 -6.38 -20.78
CA LYS A 82 -18.75 -6.49 -19.39
C LYS A 82 -19.08 -5.27 -18.53
N GLN A 83 -20.25 -4.68 -18.73
CA GLN A 83 -20.64 -3.45 -18.05
C GLN A 83 -21.04 -3.77 -16.60
N LYS A 84 -20.50 -3.00 -15.64
CA LYS A 84 -20.89 -3.11 -14.22
C LYS A 84 -22.14 -2.27 -13.95
N LEU A 85 -22.93 -2.60 -12.93
CA LEU A 85 -24.10 -1.78 -12.59
C LEU A 85 -23.67 -0.37 -12.17
N ILE A 86 -22.60 -0.22 -11.39
CA ILE A 86 -22.11 1.10 -10.95
C ILE A 86 -21.72 2.03 -12.12
N GLU A 87 -21.43 1.47 -13.30
CA GLU A 87 -21.10 2.22 -14.52
C GLU A 87 -22.33 2.63 -15.35
N ASP A 88 -23.53 2.13 -14.99
CA ASP A 88 -24.78 2.48 -15.65
C ASP A 88 -25.44 3.68 -14.94
N THR A 89 -25.34 4.86 -15.56
CA THR A 89 -25.87 6.12 -15.01
C THR A 89 -27.39 6.18 -14.94
N THR A 90 -28.09 5.25 -15.59
CA THR A 90 -29.55 5.20 -15.59
C THR A 90 -30.10 4.17 -14.62
N VAL A 91 -29.45 3.01 -14.52
CA VAL A 91 -29.92 1.87 -13.73
C VAL A 91 -29.43 1.92 -12.29
N PHE A 92 -28.19 2.35 -12.04
CA PHE A 92 -27.61 2.33 -10.68
C PHE A 92 -28.40 3.15 -9.64
N PRO A 93 -28.87 4.38 -9.94
CA PRO A 93 -29.66 5.13 -8.97
C PRO A 93 -30.92 4.39 -8.51
N VAL A 94 -31.51 3.57 -9.40
CA VAL A 94 -32.69 2.74 -9.11
C VAL A 94 -32.37 1.62 -8.11
N VAL A 95 -31.13 1.12 -8.08
CA VAL A 95 -30.67 0.15 -7.06
C VAL A 95 -30.84 0.75 -5.68
N LEU A 96 -30.28 1.94 -5.46
CA LEU A 96 -30.33 2.64 -4.16
C LEU A 96 -31.78 2.89 -3.72
N SER A 97 -32.63 3.37 -4.63
CA SER A 97 -34.06 3.60 -4.33
C SER A 97 -34.84 2.33 -3.99
N ASN A 98 -34.48 1.17 -4.56
CA ASN A 98 -35.12 -0.10 -4.20
C ASN A 98 -34.64 -0.59 -2.82
N VAL A 99 -33.33 -0.47 -2.53
CA VAL A 99 -32.75 -0.87 -1.23
C VAL A 99 -33.35 -0.08 -0.07
N GLU A 100 -33.68 1.20 -0.27
CA GLU A 100 -34.34 2.04 0.75
C GLU A 100 -35.66 1.46 1.28
N ARG A 101 -36.37 0.64 0.49
CA ARG A 101 -37.62 -0.01 0.91
C ARG A 101 -37.40 -1.00 2.04
N TYR A 102 -36.19 -1.53 2.19
CA TYR A 102 -35.82 -2.51 3.21
C TYR A 102 -35.29 -1.86 4.49
N ARG A 103 -35.27 -0.53 4.61
CA ARG A 103 -34.72 0.20 5.78
C ARG A 103 -35.37 -0.19 7.12
N LYS A 104 -36.62 -0.66 7.11
CA LYS A 104 -37.32 -1.18 8.31
C LYS A 104 -36.97 -2.64 8.64
N HIS A 105 -36.33 -3.35 7.72
CA HIS A 105 -35.89 -4.74 7.82
C HIS A 105 -34.38 -4.78 8.04
N LEU A 106 -33.95 -4.47 9.26
CA LEU A 106 -32.56 -4.17 9.64
C LEU A 106 -31.52 -5.14 9.04
N MET A 107 -31.75 -6.45 9.16
CA MET A 107 -30.82 -7.46 8.63
C MET A 107 -30.66 -7.40 7.10
N VAL A 108 -31.79 -7.38 6.38
CA VAL A 108 -31.76 -7.30 4.91
C VAL A 108 -31.10 -5.98 4.49
N PHE A 109 -31.37 -4.91 5.22
CA PHE A 109 -30.74 -3.61 4.97
C PHE A 109 -29.23 -3.64 5.25
N GLN A 110 -28.78 -4.27 6.33
CA GLN A 110 -27.36 -4.48 6.64
C GLN A 110 -26.66 -5.28 5.54
N ASP A 111 -27.27 -6.36 5.05
CA ASP A 111 -26.70 -7.18 3.96
C ASP A 111 -26.59 -6.40 2.65
N CYS A 112 -27.65 -5.65 2.28
CA CYS A 112 -27.61 -4.77 1.12
C CYS A 112 -26.56 -3.66 1.28
N TYR A 113 -26.52 -3.04 2.46
CA TYR A 113 -25.53 -2.00 2.78
C TYR A 113 -24.12 -2.55 2.68
N LYS A 114 -23.86 -3.75 3.20
CA LYS A 114 -22.53 -4.39 3.12
C LYS A 114 -22.12 -4.65 1.67
N GLY A 115 -23.03 -5.17 0.84
CA GLY A 115 -22.75 -5.36 -0.60
C GLY A 115 -22.46 -4.04 -1.33
N LEU A 116 -23.21 -2.99 -1.01
CA LEU A 116 -22.98 -1.65 -1.56
C LEU A 116 -21.69 -1.00 -1.04
N LEU A 117 -21.34 -1.22 0.23
CA LEU A 117 -20.06 -0.81 0.81
C LEU A 117 -18.90 -1.53 0.13
N ASP A 118 -19.02 -2.83 -0.12
CA ASP A 118 -18.02 -3.60 -0.86
C ASP A 118 -17.89 -3.11 -2.31
N ALA A 119 -18.99 -2.69 -2.93
CA ALA A 119 -18.96 -2.04 -4.23
C ALA A 119 -18.23 -0.69 -4.21
N TYR A 120 -18.42 0.10 -3.15
CA TYR A 120 -17.73 1.39 -2.97
C TYR A 120 -16.22 1.20 -2.73
N LEU A 121 -15.84 0.25 -1.86
CA LEU A 121 -14.45 -0.05 -1.52
C LEU A 121 -13.72 -0.74 -2.69
N GLY A 122 -14.41 -1.61 -3.44
CA GLY A 122 -13.84 -2.38 -4.54
C GLY A 122 -13.76 -1.65 -5.89
N TYR A 123 -14.25 -0.41 -5.99
CA TYR A 123 -14.28 0.33 -7.24
C TYR A 123 -13.87 1.79 -7.04
N HIS A 124 -12.94 2.26 -7.87
CA HIS A 124 -12.58 3.66 -7.98
C HIS A 124 -12.68 4.08 -9.44
N PRO A 125 -13.45 5.13 -9.80
CA PRO A 125 -13.69 5.42 -11.22
C PRO A 125 -12.46 5.94 -11.97
N GLU A 126 -11.43 6.41 -11.26
CA GLU A 126 -10.12 6.75 -11.84
C GLU A 126 -9.06 5.65 -11.65
N GLY A 127 -9.42 4.55 -10.97
CA GLY A 127 -8.52 3.42 -10.81
C GLY A 127 -8.35 2.64 -12.11
N LYS A 128 -7.36 1.73 -12.16
CA LYS A 128 -7.03 0.93 -13.36
C LYS A 128 -8.21 0.16 -13.98
N ARG A 129 -9.16 -0.27 -13.15
CA ARG A 129 -10.33 -1.08 -13.55
C ARG A 129 -11.64 -0.27 -13.56
N GLY A 130 -11.52 1.05 -13.38
CA GLY A 130 -12.62 2.00 -13.31
C GLY A 130 -12.92 2.67 -14.65
N SER A 131 -14.07 3.33 -14.69
CA SER A 131 -14.52 4.17 -15.78
C SER A 131 -15.03 5.49 -15.21
N ARG A 132 -14.53 6.62 -15.73
CA ARG A 132 -14.97 7.97 -15.34
C ARG A 132 -16.46 8.21 -15.53
N ILE A 133 -17.13 7.43 -16.37
CA ILE A 133 -18.59 7.47 -16.54
C ILE A 133 -19.31 7.15 -15.22
N ALA A 134 -18.72 6.31 -14.36
CA ALA A 134 -19.28 5.94 -13.07
C ALA A 134 -19.07 7.01 -11.97
N TRP A 135 -18.37 8.12 -12.24
CA TRP A 135 -18.06 9.14 -11.22
C TRP A 135 -19.30 9.71 -10.52
N PRO A 136 -20.42 10.03 -11.21
CA PRO A 136 -21.63 10.48 -10.54
C PRO A 136 -22.25 9.41 -9.62
N ASN A 137 -22.32 8.17 -10.11
CA ASN A 137 -22.88 7.04 -9.37
C ASN A 137 -22.05 6.69 -8.13
N TRP A 138 -20.71 6.73 -8.25
CA TRP A 138 -19.80 6.45 -7.14
C TRP A 138 -19.90 7.50 -6.04
N ASN A 139 -19.99 8.79 -6.39
CA ASN A 139 -20.26 9.85 -5.41
C ASN A 139 -21.66 9.71 -4.78
N GLN A 140 -22.68 9.40 -5.58
CA GLN A 140 -24.02 9.14 -5.07
C GLN A 140 -24.04 7.97 -4.08
N LEU A 141 -23.30 6.90 -4.37
CA LEU A 141 -23.13 5.76 -3.48
C LEU A 141 -22.43 6.17 -2.17
N ARG A 142 -21.34 6.92 -2.24
CA ARG A 142 -20.63 7.46 -1.06
C ARG A 142 -21.59 8.26 -0.16
N ASP A 143 -22.32 9.19 -0.76
CA ASP A 143 -23.24 10.08 -0.03
C ASP A 143 -24.42 9.29 0.56
N TRP A 144 -24.91 8.28 -0.16
CA TRP A 144 -25.95 7.36 0.33
C TRP A 144 -25.46 6.52 1.52
N LEU A 145 -24.26 5.95 1.44
CA LEU A 145 -23.63 5.18 2.52
C LEU A 145 -23.44 6.04 3.77
N ALA A 146 -22.94 7.27 3.59
CA ALA A 146 -22.79 8.23 4.68
C ALA A 146 -24.12 8.53 5.38
N LYS A 147 -25.14 8.90 4.59
CA LYS A 147 -26.47 9.28 5.08
C LYS A 147 -27.19 8.14 5.81
N THR A 148 -26.94 6.89 5.44
CA THR A 148 -27.66 5.72 5.96
C THR A 148 -26.86 4.88 6.96
N SER A 149 -25.63 5.29 7.29
CA SER A 149 -24.75 4.63 8.27
C SER A 149 -25.36 4.51 9.68
N ALA A 150 -26.30 5.40 10.05
CA ALA A 150 -26.99 5.31 11.33
C ALA A 150 -28.03 4.18 11.37
N ASP A 151 -28.59 3.81 10.22
CA ASP A 151 -29.70 2.84 10.12
C ASP A 151 -29.25 1.39 10.16
N ILE A 152 -27.96 1.11 9.96
CA ILE A 152 -27.38 -0.24 10.06
C ILE A 152 -27.05 -0.64 11.51
N TYR A 153 -27.28 0.24 12.49
CA TYR A 153 -26.95 -0.02 13.88
C TYR A 153 -28.03 -0.87 14.56
N ASP A 154 -27.62 -2.03 15.09
CA ASP A 154 -28.48 -2.87 15.93
C ASP A 154 -28.01 -2.86 17.41
N PRO A 155 -28.70 -2.17 18.33
CA PRO A 155 -28.28 -2.08 19.74
C PRO A 155 -28.14 -3.44 20.44
N THR A 156 -28.70 -4.51 19.85
CA THR A 156 -28.71 -5.86 20.42
C THR A 156 -27.61 -6.77 19.87
N PHE A 157 -27.05 -6.49 18.70
CA PHE A 157 -26.03 -7.30 18.03
C PHE A 157 -25.19 -6.45 17.07
N GLN A 158 -23.91 -6.22 17.38
CA GLN A 158 -23.04 -5.37 16.56
C GLN A 158 -21.98 -6.19 15.85
N GLU A 159 -21.97 -6.10 14.52
CA GLU A 159 -20.88 -6.62 13.71
C GLU A 159 -19.69 -5.65 13.71
N ASP A 160 -18.49 -6.20 13.59
CA ASP A 160 -17.25 -5.40 13.69
C ASP A 160 -17.17 -4.35 12.56
N TRP A 161 -17.65 -4.67 11.34
CA TRP A 161 -17.71 -3.72 10.23
C TRP A 161 -18.69 -2.57 10.47
N VAL A 162 -19.83 -2.83 11.15
CA VAL A 162 -20.81 -1.78 11.49
C VAL A 162 -20.17 -0.78 12.47
N ASN A 163 -19.45 -1.30 13.46
CA ASN A 163 -18.70 -0.48 14.40
C ASN A 163 -17.58 0.31 13.69
N ALA A 164 -16.85 -0.29 12.76
CA ALA A 164 -15.82 0.38 11.98
C ALA A 164 -16.40 1.54 11.15
N VAL A 165 -17.50 1.33 10.42
CA VAL A 165 -18.19 2.39 9.66
C VAL A 165 -18.64 3.54 10.58
N ARG A 166 -19.20 3.23 11.74
CA ARG A 166 -19.71 4.25 12.67
C ARG A 166 -18.62 5.02 13.40
N SER A 167 -17.50 4.36 13.70
CA SER A 167 -16.37 4.98 14.39
C SER A 167 -15.55 5.86 13.45
N HIS A 168 -15.64 5.62 12.13
CA HIS A 168 -14.89 6.32 11.10
C HIS A 168 -15.80 6.92 10.00
N PRO A 169 -16.69 7.88 10.34
CA PRO A 169 -17.58 8.50 9.36
C PRO A 169 -16.82 9.25 8.25
N GLU A 170 -15.54 9.61 8.49
CA GLU A 170 -14.65 10.23 7.51
C GLU A 170 -14.39 9.36 6.28
N LEU A 171 -14.63 8.04 6.35
CA LEU A 171 -14.52 7.11 5.22
C LEU A 171 -15.32 7.57 3.99
N PHE A 172 -16.44 8.26 4.22
CA PHE A 172 -17.32 8.76 3.16
C PHE A 172 -17.18 10.27 2.92
N SER A 173 -16.12 10.89 3.44
CA SER A 173 -15.84 12.31 3.24
C SER A 173 -15.04 12.58 1.96
N ALA A 174 -14.67 13.84 1.74
CA ALA A 174 -13.72 14.23 0.69
C ALA A 174 -12.26 13.92 1.04
N GLN A 175 -11.95 13.62 2.31
CA GLN A 175 -10.61 13.27 2.80
C GLN A 175 -10.67 12.02 3.67
N PRO A 176 -11.03 10.86 3.08
CA PRO A 176 -11.00 9.58 3.77
C PRO A 176 -9.61 9.30 4.35
N LEU A 177 -9.59 8.56 5.47
CA LEU A 177 -8.36 8.09 6.14
C LEU A 177 -7.41 9.19 6.65
N ARG A 178 -7.80 10.46 6.67
CA ARG A 178 -6.92 11.57 7.11
C ARG A 178 -6.27 11.31 8.47
N ALA A 179 -7.04 10.84 9.46
CA ALA A 179 -6.53 10.52 10.79
C ALA A 179 -5.52 9.38 10.77
N PHE A 180 -5.87 8.27 10.10
CA PHE A 180 -4.98 7.12 9.92
C PHE A 180 -3.69 7.48 9.17
N GLY A 181 -3.76 8.38 8.19
CA GLY A 181 -2.60 8.88 7.47
C GLY A 181 -1.59 9.52 8.42
N SER A 182 -2.06 10.36 9.37
CA SER A 182 -1.21 10.97 10.40
C SER A 182 -0.66 9.95 11.40
N GLU A 183 -1.46 8.97 11.84
CA GLU A 183 -1.01 7.89 12.75
C GLU A 183 0.05 6.99 12.09
N MET A 184 -0.12 6.68 10.80
CA MET A 184 0.83 5.83 10.07
C MET A 184 2.22 6.50 9.93
N LEU A 185 2.29 7.84 9.99
CA LEU A 185 3.55 8.58 9.98
C LEU A 185 4.33 8.46 11.29
N THR A 186 3.66 8.22 12.42
CA THR A 186 4.33 7.99 13.73
C THR A 186 4.73 6.53 13.93
N GLY A 187 4.36 5.65 13.00
CA GLY A 187 4.64 4.21 13.05
C GLY A 187 3.51 3.38 13.68
N GLU A 188 2.37 4.00 13.98
CA GLU A 188 1.19 3.34 14.53
C GLU A 188 0.31 2.78 13.40
N CYS A 189 0.57 1.54 12.97
CA CYS A 189 -0.21 0.90 11.89
C CYS A 189 -1.43 0.11 12.38
N GLY A 190 -1.46 -0.26 13.67
CA GLY A 190 -2.44 -1.23 14.19
C GLY A 190 -3.90 -0.78 14.10
N ALA A 191 -4.16 0.53 14.21
CA ALA A 191 -5.51 1.08 14.11
C ALA A 191 -6.08 0.92 12.69
N TYR A 192 -5.30 1.26 11.66
CA TYR A 192 -5.70 1.08 10.27
C TYR A 192 -5.84 -0.41 9.91
N ASP A 193 -4.89 -1.26 10.31
CA ASP A 193 -4.95 -2.69 9.98
C ASP A 193 -6.20 -3.34 10.57
N LYS A 194 -6.55 -2.97 11.81
CA LYS A 194 -7.80 -3.41 12.44
C LYS A 194 -9.02 -2.87 11.68
N PHE A 195 -9.05 -1.57 11.37
CA PHE A 195 -10.14 -0.95 10.61
C PHE A 195 -10.36 -1.62 9.24
N ALA A 196 -9.28 -1.83 8.49
CA ALA A 196 -9.30 -2.49 7.19
C ALA A 196 -9.77 -3.94 7.30
N SER A 197 -9.31 -4.67 8.31
CA SER A 197 -9.74 -6.04 8.62
C SER A 197 -11.23 -6.10 8.95
N ASP A 198 -11.70 -5.23 9.85
CA ASP A 198 -13.10 -5.20 10.31
C ASP A 198 -14.04 -4.94 9.13
N LEU A 199 -13.69 -4.02 8.22
CA LEU A 199 -14.46 -3.74 7.00
C LEU A 199 -14.34 -4.84 5.93
N GLY A 200 -13.32 -5.70 6.02
CA GLY A 200 -13.00 -6.69 4.99
C GLY A 200 -12.41 -6.06 3.73
N VAL A 201 -11.63 -4.99 3.88
CA VAL A 201 -10.95 -4.29 2.77
C VAL A 201 -9.99 -5.25 2.07
N SER A 202 -10.21 -5.46 0.78
CA SER A 202 -9.25 -6.21 -0.04
C SER A 202 -8.02 -5.37 -0.37
N LYS A 203 -6.87 -6.00 -0.62
CA LYS A 203 -5.67 -5.31 -1.12
C LYS A 203 -5.87 -4.59 -2.47
N ALA A 204 -6.93 -4.92 -3.20
CA ALA A 204 -7.29 -4.25 -4.46
C ALA A 204 -8.19 -3.01 -4.24
N SER A 205 -8.50 -2.67 -3.00
CA SER A 205 -9.28 -1.49 -2.63
C SER A 205 -8.52 -0.20 -2.95
N TRP A 206 -9.28 0.84 -3.30
CA TRP A 206 -8.71 2.17 -3.51
C TRP A 206 -8.23 2.82 -2.22
N LEU A 207 -8.64 2.31 -1.04
CA LEU A 207 -8.16 2.79 0.25
C LEU A 207 -6.64 2.63 0.42
N GLU A 208 -6.02 1.63 -0.21
CA GLU A 208 -4.57 1.45 -0.16
C GLU A 208 -3.83 2.61 -0.84
N GLU A 209 -4.34 3.06 -1.99
CA GLU A 209 -3.82 4.21 -2.72
C GLU A 209 -4.10 5.52 -1.97
N GLU A 210 -5.29 5.63 -1.40
CA GLU A 210 -5.71 6.79 -0.63
C GLU A 210 -4.91 6.95 0.66
N MET A 211 -4.54 5.85 1.32
CA MET A 211 -3.69 5.89 2.51
C MET A 211 -2.36 6.59 2.23
N VAL A 212 -1.74 6.31 1.08
CA VAL A 212 -0.49 7.00 0.68
C VAL A 212 -0.72 8.50 0.52
N ARG A 213 -1.84 8.91 -0.09
CA ARG A 213 -2.21 10.33 -0.22
C ARG A 213 -2.45 10.98 1.16
N ALA A 214 -3.17 10.30 2.03
CA ALA A 214 -3.45 10.76 3.39
C ALA A 214 -2.16 10.91 4.21
N MET A 215 -1.18 10.02 4.05
CA MET A 215 0.14 10.14 4.67
C MET A 215 0.91 11.38 4.16
N ILE A 216 0.95 11.61 2.83
CA ILE A 216 1.64 12.77 2.26
C ILE A 216 1.02 14.07 2.77
N GLN A 217 -0.31 14.17 2.72
CA GLN A 217 -1.06 15.31 3.24
C GLN A 217 -0.90 15.48 4.75
N GLY A 218 -0.88 14.38 5.51
CA GLY A 218 -0.62 14.40 6.95
C GLY A 218 0.77 14.94 7.28
N ALA A 219 1.79 14.56 6.49
CA ALA A 219 3.15 15.01 6.69
C ALA A 219 3.34 16.47 6.28
N ALA A 220 2.74 16.88 5.16
CA ALA A 220 2.77 18.26 4.68
C ALA A 220 2.14 19.24 5.68
N ASN A 221 1.06 18.82 6.34
CA ASN A 221 0.35 19.62 7.34
C ASN A 221 0.89 19.44 8.78
N SER A 222 1.93 18.61 8.97
CA SER A 222 2.54 18.37 10.28
C SER A 222 3.27 19.61 10.78
N LYS A 223 3.19 19.89 12.09
CA LYS A 223 3.96 20.98 12.72
C LYS A 223 5.47 20.77 12.60
N ALA A 224 5.92 19.52 12.52
CA ALA A 224 7.33 19.17 12.37
C ALA A 224 7.83 19.26 10.91
N GLY A 225 6.93 19.54 9.97
CA GLY A 225 7.19 19.48 8.53
C GLY A 225 7.29 18.06 8.00
N ILE A 226 7.61 17.93 6.71
CA ILE A 226 7.67 16.67 5.97
C ILE A 226 8.96 15.90 6.23
N VAL A 227 10.05 16.60 6.59
CA VAL A 227 11.41 16.03 6.70
C VAL A 227 11.47 14.82 7.65
N PRO A 228 10.93 14.88 8.88
CA PRO A 228 10.99 13.74 9.81
C PRO A 228 10.23 12.50 9.32
N HIS A 229 9.30 12.68 8.38
CA HIS A 229 8.39 11.66 7.88
C HIS A 229 8.82 11.05 6.54
N LEU A 230 9.90 11.55 5.94
CA LEU A 230 10.40 11.07 4.65
C LEU A 230 10.66 9.55 4.59
N PRO A 231 11.25 8.90 5.62
CA PRO A 231 11.46 7.45 5.56
C PRO A 231 10.15 6.67 5.37
N GLN A 232 9.09 7.05 6.10
CA GLN A 232 7.77 6.42 6.05
C GLN A 232 7.08 6.71 4.72
N LEU A 233 7.16 7.94 4.23
CA LEU A 233 6.58 8.34 2.93
C LEU A 233 7.26 7.61 1.77
N ILE A 234 8.59 7.53 1.77
CA ILE A 234 9.35 6.79 0.76
C ILE A 234 8.97 5.31 0.78
N ALA A 235 8.90 4.70 1.96
CA ALA A 235 8.49 3.31 2.09
C ALA A 235 7.06 3.07 1.56
N ALA A 236 6.12 3.97 1.87
CA ALA A 236 4.75 3.91 1.38
C ALA A 236 4.67 4.05 -0.15
N LEU A 237 5.37 5.02 -0.74
CA LEU A 237 5.44 5.23 -2.18
C LEU A 237 6.04 4.01 -2.90
N ARG A 238 7.12 3.42 -2.36
CA ARG A 238 7.74 2.21 -2.95
C ARG A 238 6.79 1.02 -3.03
N ARG A 239 5.83 0.87 -2.10
CA ARG A 239 4.81 -0.19 -2.16
C ARG A 239 3.88 -0.04 -3.37
N VAL A 240 3.57 1.20 -3.77
CA VAL A 240 2.67 1.48 -4.89
C VAL A 240 3.41 1.68 -6.22
N GLU A 241 4.74 1.66 -6.25
CA GLU A 241 5.53 1.92 -7.46
C GLU A 241 5.19 0.97 -8.62
N GLY A 242 5.15 -0.34 -8.35
CA GLY A 242 4.86 -1.37 -9.35
C GLY A 242 3.37 -1.45 -9.73
N GLU A 243 2.49 -1.14 -8.78
CA GLU A 243 1.04 -1.28 -8.96
C GLU A 243 0.38 0.00 -9.46
N ASN A 244 0.86 1.18 -9.10
CA ASN A 244 0.31 2.46 -9.57
C ASN A 244 1.41 3.52 -9.73
N LYS A 245 2.10 3.44 -10.88
CA LYS A 245 3.14 4.40 -11.26
C LYS A 245 2.67 5.85 -11.30
N HIS A 246 1.39 6.09 -11.59
CA HIS A 246 0.82 7.44 -11.59
C HIS A 246 0.78 8.01 -10.17
N LEU A 247 0.23 7.25 -9.21
CA LEU A 247 0.23 7.64 -7.80
C LEU A 247 1.65 7.83 -7.27
N PHE A 248 2.56 6.91 -7.59
CA PHE A 248 3.97 7.04 -7.20
C PHE A 248 4.58 8.35 -7.70
N ASN A 249 4.44 8.66 -9.00
CA ASN A 249 5.03 9.84 -9.60
C ASN A 249 4.43 11.13 -9.00
N HIS A 250 3.11 11.22 -8.92
CA HIS A 250 2.45 12.41 -8.35
C HIS A 250 2.74 12.56 -6.86
N GLY A 251 2.70 11.48 -6.10
CA GLY A 251 2.99 11.51 -4.67
C GLY A 251 4.44 11.90 -4.37
N LEU A 252 5.40 11.35 -5.11
CA LEU A 252 6.80 11.74 -4.96
C LEU A 252 7.04 13.20 -5.38
N ALA A 253 6.35 13.69 -6.43
CA ALA A 253 6.44 15.10 -6.83
C ALA A 253 5.88 16.05 -5.75
N GLU A 254 4.77 15.67 -5.11
CA GLU A 254 4.19 16.41 -3.98
C GLU A 254 5.14 16.43 -2.77
N VAL A 255 5.79 15.30 -2.47
CA VAL A 255 6.83 15.24 -1.43
C VAL A 255 8.00 16.17 -1.75
N PHE A 256 8.47 16.22 -3.00
CA PHE A 256 9.53 17.16 -3.41
C PHE A 256 9.12 18.61 -3.26
N THR A 257 7.87 18.93 -3.58
CA THR A 257 7.32 20.29 -3.50
C THR A 257 7.31 20.77 -2.05
N HIS A 258 6.70 19.98 -1.14
CA HIS A 258 6.69 20.32 0.28
C HIS A 258 8.07 20.28 0.93
N TYR A 259 8.95 19.38 0.48
CA TYR A 259 10.33 19.37 0.95
C TYR A 259 11.03 20.68 0.60
N TYR A 260 10.93 21.14 -0.64
CA TYR A 260 11.53 22.40 -1.09
C TYR A 260 11.04 23.60 -0.26
N GLU A 261 9.74 23.66 0.04
CA GLU A 261 9.13 24.74 0.83
C GLU A 261 9.63 24.78 2.29
N GLN A 262 10.14 23.67 2.83
CA GLN A 262 10.39 23.52 4.26
C GLN A 262 11.86 23.27 4.64
N SER A 263 12.75 23.07 3.66
CA SER A 263 14.14 22.63 3.89
C SER A 263 15.22 23.59 3.40
N ASP A 264 14.85 24.75 2.85
CA ASP A 264 15.76 25.68 2.16
C ASP A 264 16.61 25.01 1.05
N GLY A 265 16.18 23.84 0.57
CA GLY A 265 16.85 23.09 -0.50
C GLY A 265 18.08 22.29 -0.07
N GLU A 266 18.25 21.99 1.22
CA GLU A 266 19.28 21.07 1.71
C GLU A 266 19.17 19.69 1.04
N VAL A 267 20.31 19.04 0.78
CA VAL A 267 20.30 17.74 0.09
C VAL A 267 19.81 16.65 1.04
N HIS A 268 18.69 16.01 0.71
CA HIS A 268 18.27 14.77 1.36
C HIS A 268 18.67 13.54 0.53
N GLU A 269 19.59 12.73 1.06
CA GLU A 269 20.20 11.60 0.36
C GLU A 269 19.20 10.54 -0.12
N ASP A 270 18.30 10.09 0.75
CA ASP A 270 17.34 9.03 0.37
C ASP A 270 16.31 9.51 -0.65
N LEU A 271 15.80 10.74 -0.48
CA LEU A 271 14.87 11.37 -1.42
C LEU A 271 15.51 11.55 -2.80
N ARG A 272 16.76 12.05 -2.84
CA ARG A 272 17.56 12.13 -4.07
C ARG A 272 17.72 10.76 -4.70
N LYS A 273 18.15 9.76 -3.93
CA LYS A 273 18.38 8.39 -4.42
C LYS A 273 17.12 7.79 -5.04
N VAL A 274 15.99 7.85 -4.33
CA VAL A 274 14.70 7.33 -4.82
C VAL A 274 14.29 7.97 -6.14
N ALA A 275 14.42 9.29 -6.25
CA ALA A 275 14.08 9.99 -7.48
C ALA A 275 15.01 9.60 -8.63
N LEU A 276 16.33 9.51 -8.39
CA LEU A 276 17.30 9.11 -9.41
C LEU A 276 17.15 7.65 -9.84
N ASP A 277 16.80 6.74 -8.94
CA ASP A 277 16.58 5.33 -9.26
C ASP A 277 15.45 5.16 -10.29
N ILE A 278 14.37 5.95 -10.14
CA ILE A 278 13.13 5.77 -10.91
C ILE A 278 13.00 6.76 -12.07
N TRP A 279 13.22 8.04 -11.81
CA TRP A 279 13.10 9.11 -12.80
C TRP A 279 14.40 9.40 -13.55
N ARG A 280 15.53 8.84 -13.11
CA ARG A 280 16.84 9.00 -13.76
C ARG A 280 17.29 10.47 -13.76
N ASN A 281 17.96 10.91 -14.83
CA ASN A 281 18.65 12.19 -14.91
C ASN A 281 17.66 13.39 -15.08
N PRO A 282 17.61 14.34 -14.12
CA PRO A 282 16.77 15.55 -14.22
C PRO A 282 17.29 16.62 -15.21
N MET A 283 18.52 16.47 -15.70
CA MET A 283 19.19 17.35 -16.67
C MET A 283 19.23 16.75 -18.09
N GLN A 284 18.43 15.72 -18.38
CA GLN A 284 18.46 15.07 -19.69
C GLN A 284 18.12 16.07 -20.82
N ASP A 285 18.82 15.94 -21.95
CA ASP A 285 18.67 16.83 -23.10
C ASP A 285 17.21 16.89 -23.54
N SER A 286 16.69 18.10 -23.73
CA SER A 286 15.31 18.40 -24.15
C SER A 286 14.89 17.71 -25.45
N ASP A 287 15.85 17.14 -26.17
CA ASP A 287 15.68 16.50 -27.47
C ASP A 287 14.89 15.18 -27.38
N ASN A 288 14.85 14.50 -26.22
CA ASN A 288 13.97 13.34 -25.99
C ASN A 288 12.73 13.72 -25.17
N LYS A 289 11.89 14.59 -25.76
CA LYS A 289 10.63 15.09 -25.18
C LYS A 289 9.73 13.99 -24.60
N TYR A 290 9.66 12.82 -25.27
CA TYR A 290 8.81 11.71 -24.84
C TYR A 290 9.28 11.06 -23.53
N ALA A 291 10.59 10.94 -23.31
CA ALA A 291 11.13 10.40 -22.06
C ALA A 291 10.91 11.38 -20.90
N TRP A 292 11.07 12.68 -21.16
CA TRP A 292 10.83 13.74 -20.18
C TRP A 292 9.38 13.78 -19.70
N GLU A 293 8.41 13.84 -20.61
CA GLU A 293 6.97 13.90 -20.29
C GLU A 293 6.47 12.70 -19.47
N LYS A 294 7.16 11.56 -19.55
CA LYS A 294 6.84 10.36 -18.77
C LYS A 294 7.60 10.24 -17.45
N SER A 295 8.60 11.10 -17.23
CA SER A 295 9.34 11.16 -15.97
C SER A 295 8.55 11.95 -14.94
N GLY A 296 8.74 11.67 -13.65
CA GLY A 296 8.14 12.51 -12.61
C GLY A 296 8.79 13.88 -12.49
N TRP A 297 9.95 14.12 -13.11
CA TRP A 297 10.55 15.45 -13.19
C TRP A 297 9.65 16.47 -13.89
N ALA A 298 8.85 16.03 -14.86
CA ALA A 298 7.90 16.88 -15.57
C ALA A 298 6.68 17.31 -14.72
N LEU A 299 6.50 16.72 -13.53
CA LEU A 299 5.44 17.07 -12.59
C LEU A 299 5.87 18.14 -11.57
N LEU A 300 7.15 18.50 -11.53
CA LEU A 300 7.67 19.48 -10.60
C LEU A 300 7.59 20.89 -11.19
N ASP A 301 7.24 21.85 -10.34
CA ASP A 301 7.39 23.27 -10.63
C ASP A 301 8.88 23.66 -10.71
N ASP A 302 9.16 24.85 -11.28
CA ASP A 302 10.52 25.33 -11.57
C ASP A 302 11.44 25.33 -10.34
N GLY A 303 10.93 25.67 -9.15
CA GLY A 303 11.69 25.72 -7.90
C GLY A 303 12.20 24.34 -7.44
N PRO A 304 11.30 23.40 -7.10
CA PRO A 304 11.67 22.03 -6.75
C PRO A 304 12.49 21.33 -7.83
N LEU A 305 12.21 21.60 -9.12
CA LEU A 305 13.00 21.05 -10.21
C LEU A 305 14.43 21.60 -10.24
N ALA A 306 14.61 22.90 -10.04
CA ALA A 306 15.93 23.52 -9.96
C ALA A 306 16.74 22.97 -8.78
N MET A 307 16.10 22.77 -7.62
CA MET A 307 16.71 22.09 -6.47
C MET A 307 17.17 20.68 -6.83
N ALA A 308 16.30 19.86 -7.44
CA ALA A 308 16.65 18.50 -7.84
C ALA A 308 17.80 18.44 -8.86
N LYS A 309 17.80 19.35 -9.86
CA LYS A 309 18.90 19.50 -10.82
C LYS A 309 20.22 19.85 -10.12
N ALA A 310 20.18 20.78 -9.16
CA ALA A 310 21.36 21.16 -8.37
C ALA A 310 21.89 19.98 -7.53
N TRP A 311 21.00 19.22 -6.87
CA TRP A 311 21.38 18.03 -6.11
C TRP A 311 22.03 16.96 -6.98
N PHE A 312 21.45 16.72 -8.16
CA PHE A 312 22.00 15.77 -9.13
C PHE A 312 23.35 16.25 -9.66
N ALA A 313 23.46 17.52 -10.04
CA ALA A 313 24.69 18.14 -10.50
C ALA A 313 25.83 18.04 -9.46
N SER A 314 25.55 18.34 -8.19
CA SER A 314 26.50 18.15 -7.10
C SER A 314 26.94 16.69 -7.00
N HIS A 315 25.99 15.75 -7.05
CA HIS A 315 26.27 14.32 -6.94
C HIS A 315 27.17 13.81 -8.06
N ILE A 316 26.90 14.18 -9.32
CA ILE A 316 27.69 13.73 -10.46
C ILE A 316 29.10 14.34 -10.47
N ILE A 317 29.27 15.58 -9.99
CA ILE A 317 30.59 16.20 -9.81
C ILE A 317 31.40 15.42 -8.76
N GLU A 318 30.78 15.08 -7.63
CA GLU A 318 31.43 14.26 -6.59
C GLU A 318 31.82 12.87 -7.09
N LYS A 319 30.92 12.21 -7.84
CA LYS A 319 31.19 10.90 -8.46
C LYS A 319 32.30 10.99 -9.51
N PHE A 320 32.33 12.05 -10.31
CA PHE A 320 33.44 12.30 -11.24
C PHE A 320 34.78 12.37 -10.50
N PHE A 321 34.89 13.19 -9.46
CA PHE A 321 36.17 13.33 -8.75
C PHE A 321 36.53 12.11 -7.89
N SER A 322 35.56 11.35 -7.38
CA SER A 322 35.85 10.16 -6.57
C SER A 322 36.20 8.92 -7.39
N VAL A 323 35.69 8.81 -8.62
CA VAL A 323 35.85 7.63 -9.49
C VAL A 323 36.65 7.96 -10.76
N LEU A 324 36.17 8.89 -11.59
CA LEU A 324 36.72 9.15 -12.93
C LEU A 324 38.02 9.98 -12.92
N ALA A 325 38.22 10.84 -11.94
CA ALA A 325 39.45 11.62 -11.77
C ALA A 325 40.48 10.91 -10.87
N LYS A 326 40.15 9.74 -10.32
CA LYS A 326 41.03 8.98 -9.42
C LYS A 326 41.87 8.00 -10.23
N LYS A 327 43.19 8.20 -10.24
CA LYS A 327 44.13 7.43 -11.05
C LYS A 327 44.40 6.01 -10.51
N SER A 328 44.44 5.85 -9.18
CA SER A 328 44.73 4.56 -8.52
C SER A 328 44.18 4.51 -7.09
N GLU A 329 44.08 3.31 -6.51
CA GLU A 329 43.68 3.15 -5.09
C GLU A 329 44.73 3.66 -4.10
N ARG A 330 46.02 3.60 -4.47
CA ARG A 330 47.16 4.12 -3.69
C ARG A 330 47.58 5.49 -4.23
N GLU A 331 46.74 6.49 -3.99
CA GLU A 331 47.03 7.87 -4.34
C GLU A 331 47.81 8.57 -3.21
N GLU A 332 48.85 9.33 -3.58
CA GLU A 332 49.58 10.20 -2.65
C GLU A 332 48.65 11.26 -2.02
N ARG A 333 48.90 11.57 -0.75
CA ARG A 333 48.07 12.50 0.05
C ARG A 333 47.88 13.85 -0.64
N ASP A 334 48.95 14.43 -1.19
CA ASP A 334 48.91 15.76 -1.82
C ASP A 334 48.03 15.77 -3.08
N LYS A 335 48.11 14.71 -3.88
CA LYS A 335 47.27 14.54 -5.08
C LYS A 335 45.79 14.40 -4.70
N ARG A 336 45.51 13.62 -3.65
CA ARG A 336 44.17 13.46 -3.08
C ARG A 336 43.60 14.80 -2.60
N GLU A 337 44.40 15.60 -1.89
CA GLU A 337 43.98 16.89 -1.35
C GLU A 337 43.64 17.89 -2.46
N LYS A 338 44.49 18.01 -3.48
CA LYS A 338 44.23 18.87 -4.65
C LYS A 338 42.96 18.45 -5.38
N ARG A 339 42.72 17.15 -5.55
CA ARG A 339 41.47 16.66 -6.15
C ARG A 339 40.24 17.01 -5.32
N ILE A 340 40.32 16.87 -4.00
CA ILE A 340 39.22 17.25 -3.09
C ILE A 340 38.98 18.76 -3.15
N ARG A 341 40.02 19.60 -3.21
CA ARG A 341 39.89 21.06 -3.39
C ARG A 341 39.13 21.39 -4.68
N ARG A 342 39.50 20.77 -5.80
CA ARG A 342 38.82 20.95 -7.10
C ARG A 342 37.36 20.52 -7.05
N MET A 343 37.07 19.37 -6.46
CA MET A 343 35.70 18.90 -6.25
C MET A 343 34.87 19.91 -5.43
N LYS A 344 35.38 20.32 -4.26
CA LYS A 344 34.70 21.29 -3.37
C LYS A 344 34.47 22.64 -4.05
N PHE A 345 35.37 23.05 -4.93
CA PHE A 345 35.20 24.27 -5.73
C PHE A 345 34.01 24.15 -6.69
N TRP A 346 33.98 23.09 -7.52
CA TRP A 346 32.95 22.93 -8.55
C TRP A 346 31.55 22.64 -7.99
N VAL A 347 31.44 21.93 -6.86
CA VAL A 347 30.15 21.67 -6.20
C VAL A 347 29.43 22.98 -5.81
N GLN A 348 30.16 24.06 -5.48
CA GLN A 348 29.56 25.36 -5.18
C GLN A 348 28.80 25.98 -6.37
N TYR A 349 29.09 25.55 -7.60
CA TYR A 349 28.47 26.05 -8.82
C TYR A 349 27.38 25.12 -9.36
N ALA A 350 27.09 24.00 -8.68
CA ALA A 350 26.17 22.98 -9.18
C ALA A 350 24.76 23.52 -9.52
N GLY A 351 24.23 24.44 -8.70
CA GLY A 351 22.92 25.04 -8.94
C GLY A 351 22.86 26.04 -10.10
N ALA A 352 24.02 26.50 -10.61
CA ALA A 352 24.09 27.40 -11.75
C ALA A 352 24.20 26.65 -13.08
N LEU A 353 24.28 25.31 -13.05
CA LEU A 353 24.47 24.50 -14.23
C LEU A 353 23.19 24.41 -15.06
N THR A 354 23.39 24.56 -16.36
CA THR A 354 22.34 24.41 -17.37
C THR A 354 22.43 23.07 -18.11
N ASP A 355 23.64 22.52 -18.24
CA ASP A 355 23.91 21.22 -18.85
C ASP A 355 25.26 20.67 -18.37
N VAL A 356 25.42 19.35 -18.40
CA VAL A 356 26.66 18.64 -18.06
C VAL A 356 26.88 17.49 -19.02
N LYS A 357 28.08 17.40 -19.60
CA LYS A 357 28.54 16.26 -20.39
C LYS A 357 29.86 15.71 -19.85
N PHE A 358 30.12 14.43 -20.07
CA PHE A 358 31.33 13.74 -19.63
C PHE A 358 32.07 13.17 -20.83
N ALA A 359 33.26 13.70 -21.14
CA ALA A 359 34.12 13.14 -22.16
C ALA A 359 35.02 12.06 -21.53
N LEU A 360 34.76 10.80 -21.86
CA LEU A 360 35.36 9.63 -21.26
C LEU A 360 36.51 9.09 -22.10
N GLY A 361 37.65 8.86 -21.47
CA GLY A 361 38.78 8.19 -22.11
C GLY A 361 38.52 6.71 -22.36
N PRO A 362 39.37 6.04 -23.17
CA PRO A 362 39.22 4.64 -23.51
C PRO A 362 39.16 3.70 -22.30
N TYR A 363 39.92 4.00 -21.23
CA TYR A 363 39.96 3.14 -20.06
C TYR A 363 38.63 3.13 -19.30
N ALA A 364 38.05 4.32 -19.04
CA ALA A 364 36.79 4.45 -18.31
C ALA A 364 35.64 3.68 -18.98
N SER A 365 35.59 3.70 -20.32
CA SER A 365 34.54 3.02 -21.10
C SER A 365 34.65 1.49 -21.09
N SER A 366 35.85 0.95 -20.83
CA SER A 366 36.13 -0.50 -20.84
C SER A 366 36.30 -1.13 -19.45
N ASP A 367 36.24 -0.32 -18.39
CA ASP A 367 36.49 -0.77 -17.03
C ASP A 367 35.28 -1.55 -16.47
N ASN A 368 35.57 -2.68 -15.83
CA ASN A 368 34.58 -3.58 -15.26
C ASN A 368 34.40 -3.40 -13.74
N ASP A 369 35.10 -2.46 -13.10
CA ASP A 369 34.88 -2.12 -11.69
C ASP A 369 33.40 -1.74 -11.47
N PRO A 370 32.68 -2.40 -10.53
CA PRO A 370 31.30 -2.08 -10.20
C PRO A 370 31.07 -0.59 -9.91
N ARG A 371 32.03 0.09 -9.28
CA ARG A 371 31.97 1.54 -9.00
C ARG A 371 32.01 2.37 -10.27
N MET A 372 32.81 1.96 -11.26
CA MET A 372 32.82 2.61 -12.56
C MET A 372 31.49 2.42 -13.28
N ARG A 373 30.97 1.18 -13.30
CA ARG A 373 29.68 0.87 -13.94
C ARG A 373 28.52 1.65 -13.33
N GLU A 374 28.49 1.81 -12.00
CA GLU A 374 27.50 2.65 -11.31
C GLU A 374 27.57 4.10 -11.80
N VAL A 375 28.77 4.67 -11.89
CA VAL A 375 28.96 6.05 -12.38
C VAL A 375 28.59 6.19 -13.86
N LEU A 376 28.95 5.22 -14.70
CA LEU A 376 28.57 5.22 -16.12
C LEU A 376 27.06 5.11 -16.32
N ASP A 377 26.36 4.31 -15.49
CA ASP A 377 24.90 4.23 -15.54
C ASP A 377 24.25 5.55 -15.10
N LEU A 378 24.77 6.17 -14.04
CA LEU A 378 24.33 7.50 -13.58
C LEU A 378 24.54 8.57 -14.66
N MET A 379 25.62 8.48 -15.42
CA MET A 379 25.99 9.42 -16.49
C MET A 379 25.38 9.09 -17.85
N ARG A 380 24.54 8.05 -17.93
CA ARG A 380 23.94 7.59 -19.20
C ARG A 380 23.22 8.73 -19.92
N GLY A 381 23.56 8.91 -21.20
CA GLY A 381 23.00 10.00 -22.02
C GLY A 381 23.72 11.34 -21.89
N MET A 382 24.75 11.45 -21.04
CA MET A 382 25.61 12.63 -20.91
C MET A 382 27.05 12.36 -21.35
N THR A 383 27.38 11.15 -21.80
CA THR A 383 28.76 10.74 -22.11
C THR A 383 29.13 10.96 -23.57
N LEU A 384 30.40 11.32 -23.79
CA LEU A 384 31.07 11.50 -25.07
C LEU A 384 32.40 10.73 -25.05
N GLU A 385 32.94 10.35 -26.19
CA GLU A 385 34.28 9.76 -26.28
C GLU A 385 35.36 10.84 -26.25
N LEU A 386 36.40 10.64 -25.45
CA LEU A 386 37.58 11.51 -25.41
C LEU A 386 38.75 10.86 -26.15
N TRP A 387 39.27 11.54 -27.17
CA TRP A 387 40.37 11.06 -28.00
C TRP A 387 41.51 12.09 -28.10
N GLY A 388 42.70 11.64 -28.52
CA GLY A 388 43.90 12.49 -28.65
C GLY A 388 44.60 12.85 -27.33
N GLY A 389 44.21 12.22 -26.22
CA GLY A 389 44.49 12.64 -24.84
C GLY A 389 45.77 12.20 -24.15
N GLY A 390 46.73 11.60 -24.87
CA GLY A 390 47.97 11.08 -24.29
C GLY A 390 47.74 9.95 -23.27
N ASP A 391 47.36 10.28 -22.04
CA ASP A 391 47.01 9.33 -20.98
C ASP A 391 45.59 8.77 -21.21
N LYS A 392 45.49 7.43 -21.38
CA LYS A 392 44.23 6.71 -21.59
C LYS A 392 43.26 6.78 -20.40
N GLN A 393 43.76 7.20 -19.24
CA GLN A 393 42.97 7.41 -18.01
C GLN A 393 42.42 8.84 -17.90
N ASN A 394 42.73 9.72 -18.86
CA ASN A 394 42.23 11.08 -18.83
C ASN A 394 40.73 11.10 -19.17
N ASN A 395 39.95 11.77 -18.33
CA ASN A 395 38.54 12.06 -18.53
C ASN A 395 38.34 13.56 -18.40
N ALA A 396 37.32 14.11 -19.02
CA ALA A 396 36.90 15.49 -18.80
C ALA A 396 35.42 15.54 -18.48
N PHE A 397 35.03 16.54 -17.71
CA PHE A 397 33.63 16.92 -17.60
C PHE A 397 33.47 18.35 -18.10
N ILE A 398 32.39 18.53 -18.84
CA ILE A 398 32.06 19.73 -19.60
C ILE A 398 30.83 20.31 -18.91
N LEU A 399 31.02 21.44 -18.24
CA LEU A 399 30.00 22.14 -17.48
C LEU A 399 29.49 23.33 -18.31
N ARG A 400 28.17 23.46 -18.44
CA ARG A 400 27.57 24.61 -19.12
C ARG A 400 26.85 25.53 -18.15
N PHE A 401 27.18 26.81 -18.22
CA PHE A 401 26.56 27.90 -17.47
C PHE A 401 25.97 28.91 -18.47
N GLY A 402 24.77 28.63 -19.00
CA GLY A 402 24.14 29.45 -20.03
C GLY A 402 25.00 29.53 -21.30
N ASP A 403 25.56 30.72 -21.56
CA ASP A 403 26.42 31.00 -22.72
C ASP A 403 27.88 30.62 -22.53
N TRP A 404 28.27 30.09 -21.38
CA TRP A 404 29.64 29.71 -21.08
C TRP A 404 29.79 28.22 -20.88
N VAL A 405 30.89 27.67 -21.38
CA VAL A 405 31.24 26.25 -21.25
C VAL A 405 32.61 26.15 -20.60
N VAL A 406 32.69 25.33 -19.56
CA VAL A 406 33.91 25.02 -18.85
C VAL A 406 34.27 23.56 -19.12
N VAL A 407 35.49 23.31 -19.57
CA VAL A 407 36.05 21.98 -19.75
C VAL A 407 37.11 21.74 -18.70
N GLU A 408 36.83 20.78 -17.82
CA GLU A 408 37.67 20.43 -16.69
C GLU A 408 38.17 18.98 -16.83
N PHE A 409 39.49 18.81 -16.90
CA PHE A 409 40.11 17.51 -17.07
C PHE A 409 40.47 16.86 -15.73
N GLY A 410 40.20 15.57 -15.54
CA GLY A 410 40.37 14.88 -14.26
C GLY A 410 41.82 14.85 -13.73
N LEU A 411 42.83 14.75 -14.59
CA LEU A 411 44.24 14.65 -14.15
C LEU A 411 44.76 15.97 -13.55
N GLU A 412 45.57 15.84 -12.49
CA GLU A 412 46.07 16.95 -11.66
C GLU A 412 46.87 18.03 -12.41
N SER A 413 47.62 17.64 -13.45
CA SER A 413 48.45 18.57 -14.24
C SER A 413 47.68 19.30 -15.34
N ASN A 414 46.38 19.02 -15.49
CA ASN A 414 45.59 19.65 -16.54
C ASN A 414 44.99 20.99 -16.08
N ALA A 415 44.96 21.92 -17.04
CA ALA A 415 44.30 23.21 -16.90
C ALA A 415 42.78 23.07 -17.14
N THR A 416 42.03 24.02 -16.60
CA THR A 416 40.64 24.26 -16.97
C THR A 416 40.58 25.20 -18.16
N PHE A 417 39.64 24.94 -19.07
CA PHE A 417 39.41 25.76 -20.25
C PHE A 417 37.99 26.32 -20.21
N ILE A 418 37.82 27.61 -20.53
CA ILE A 418 36.52 28.27 -20.50
C ILE A 418 36.28 28.93 -21.85
N TYR A 419 35.15 28.63 -22.48
CA TYR A 419 34.74 29.08 -23.81
C TYR A 419 33.36 29.72 -23.77
N ARG A 420 33.04 30.55 -24.77
CA ARG A 420 31.64 30.86 -25.07
C ARG A 420 31.02 29.70 -25.82
N ALA A 421 29.73 29.43 -25.59
CA ALA A 421 28.98 28.38 -26.29
C ALA A 421 28.92 28.62 -27.81
N SER A 422 28.98 29.89 -28.25
CA SER A 422 29.05 30.29 -29.66
C SER A 422 30.44 30.10 -30.29
N ASP A 423 31.45 29.78 -29.48
CA ASP A 423 32.87 29.78 -29.82
C ASP A 423 33.54 28.51 -29.26
N LEU A 424 32.91 27.36 -29.51
CA LEU A 424 33.38 26.07 -29.05
C LEU A 424 34.31 25.42 -30.08
N PRO A 425 35.39 24.76 -29.63
CA PRO A 425 36.26 24.01 -30.52
C PRO A 425 35.69 22.63 -30.91
N PHE A 426 34.41 22.36 -30.61
CA PHE A 426 33.68 21.14 -30.94
C PHE A 426 32.21 21.47 -31.17
N GLU A 427 31.53 20.67 -32.00
CA GLU A 427 30.13 20.95 -32.37
C GLU A 427 29.15 20.38 -31.33
N ARG A 428 27.97 21.01 -31.25
CA ARG A 428 26.87 20.54 -30.41
C ARG A 428 26.35 19.20 -30.93
N GLY A 429 26.29 18.18 -30.07
CA GLY A 429 25.81 16.84 -30.42
C GLY A 429 26.88 15.89 -30.95
N GLN A 430 28.15 16.32 -31.04
CA GLN A 430 29.26 15.41 -31.34
C GLN A 430 29.35 14.32 -30.27
N LYS A 431 29.54 13.07 -30.72
CA LYS A 431 29.71 11.91 -29.85
C LYS A 431 31.15 11.77 -29.33
N ALA A 432 32.08 12.55 -29.84
CA ALA A 432 33.50 12.48 -29.50
C ALA A 432 34.16 13.86 -29.51
N VAL A 433 35.09 14.11 -28.60
CA VAL A 433 35.82 15.38 -28.48
C VAL A 433 37.32 15.12 -28.35
N SER A 434 38.14 15.91 -29.06
CA SER A 434 39.59 15.80 -29.02
C SER A 434 40.22 16.71 -27.97
N THR A 435 41.09 16.16 -27.12
CA THR A 435 41.85 16.97 -26.14
C THR A 435 42.77 17.99 -26.81
N GLN A 436 43.34 17.64 -27.97
CA GLN A 436 44.29 18.50 -28.66
C GLN A 436 43.57 19.73 -29.20
N VAL A 437 42.39 19.53 -29.77
CA VAL A 437 41.52 20.59 -30.30
C VAL A 437 41.10 21.56 -29.19
N ILE A 438 40.70 21.05 -28.02
CA ILE A 438 40.42 21.89 -26.84
C ILE A 438 41.65 22.74 -26.46
N LYS A 439 42.83 22.11 -26.36
CA LYS A 439 44.07 22.77 -25.91
C LYS A 439 44.60 23.81 -26.90
N ASP A 440 44.57 23.51 -28.20
CA ASP A 440 45.18 24.35 -29.23
C ASP A 440 44.30 25.53 -29.61
N TYR A 441 42.98 25.45 -29.42
CA TYR A 441 42.06 26.56 -29.72
C TYR A 441 42.49 27.88 -29.07
N ILE A 442 42.92 27.81 -27.80
CA ILE A 442 43.34 29.00 -27.05
C ILE A 442 44.69 29.53 -27.54
N LYS A 443 45.59 28.67 -28.02
CA LYS A 443 46.92 29.11 -28.52
C LYS A 443 46.81 29.95 -29.78
N HIS A 444 45.77 29.71 -30.59
CA HIS A 444 45.57 30.38 -31.87
C HIS A 444 44.51 31.49 -31.84
N THR A 445 43.91 31.74 -30.66
CA THR A 445 42.89 32.79 -30.49
C THR A 445 43.50 34.00 -29.78
N PRO A 446 43.36 35.23 -30.34
CA PRO A 446 43.89 36.43 -29.68
C PRO A 446 43.20 36.69 -28.34
N PRO A 447 43.94 37.13 -27.30
CA PRO A 447 43.37 37.37 -25.98
C PRO A 447 42.40 38.56 -26.04
N THR A 448 41.11 38.27 -25.91
CA THR A 448 40.06 39.30 -25.80
C THR A 448 39.44 39.26 -24.40
N LYS A 449 38.84 40.38 -23.97
CA LYS A 449 38.19 40.51 -22.64
C LYS A 449 37.14 39.42 -22.38
N ASN A 450 36.53 38.89 -23.45
CA ASN A 450 35.48 37.86 -23.42
C ASN A 450 35.88 36.57 -24.15
N GLY A 451 37.15 36.40 -24.49
CA GLY A 451 37.66 35.26 -25.25
C GLY A 451 37.84 34.01 -24.40
N PRO A 452 38.25 32.89 -25.05
CA PRO A 452 38.51 31.66 -24.35
C PRO A 452 39.71 31.82 -23.40
N ILE A 453 39.62 31.24 -22.21
CA ILE A 453 40.68 31.34 -21.19
C ILE A 453 41.13 29.96 -20.71
N ARG A 454 42.44 29.84 -20.47
CA ARG A 454 43.08 28.70 -19.82
C ARG A 454 43.46 29.11 -18.40
N LYS A 455 43.08 28.30 -17.41
CA LYS A 455 43.41 28.52 -16.00
C LYS A 455 44.09 27.28 -15.41
N GLU A 456 45.12 27.49 -14.60
CA GLU A 456 45.87 26.41 -13.94
C GLU A 456 45.48 26.29 -12.46
N HIS A 457 45.55 25.09 -11.91
CA HIS A 457 45.28 24.81 -10.49
C HIS A 457 46.52 25.03 -9.63
N ARG A 458 47.13 26.22 -9.71
CA ARG A 458 48.37 26.55 -9.01
C ARG A 458 48.16 27.76 -8.12
N ASP A 459 48.44 27.58 -6.83
CA ASP A 459 48.46 28.69 -5.89
C ASP A 459 49.63 29.63 -6.21
N SER A 460 49.37 30.93 -6.17
CA SER A 460 50.41 31.96 -6.22
C SER A 460 50.66 32.48 -4.81
N GLY A 461 51.84 33.02 -4.53
CA GLY A 461 52.20 33.46 -3.16
C GLY A 461 51.28 34.53 -2.55
N ALA A 462 50.42 35.18 -3.34
CA ALA A 462 49.48 36.20 -2.90
C ALA A 462 47.99 35.80 -3.04
N GLN A 463 47.67 34.72 -3.76
CA GLN A 463 46.29 34.35 -4.08
C GLN A 463 46.15 32.85 -4.38
N THR A 464 45.06 32.24 -3.90
CA THR A 464 44.74 30.83 -4.21
C THR A 464 44.21 30.69 -5.62
N TRP A 465 44.38 29.52 -6.25
CA TRP A 465 43.81 29.31 -7.58
C TRP A 465 42.26 29.41 -7.55
N GLU A 466 41.62 29.06 -6.43
CA GLU A 466 40.17 29.16 -6.27
C GLU A 466 39.67 30.60 -6.40
N ASP A 467 40.40 31.58 -5.85
CA ASP A 467 40.05 33.00 -5.94
C ASP A 467 40.15 33.49 -7.39
N ASP A 468 41.22 33.08 -8.08
CA ASP A 468 41.46 33.38 -9.48
C ASP A 468 40.36 32.86 -10.41
N TYR A 469 39.83 31.68 -10.08
CA TYR A 469 38.70 31.09 -10.81
C TYR A 469 37.41 31.82 -10.48
N ARG A 470 37.16 32.14 -9.20
CA ARG A 470 35.98 32.87 -8.76
C ARG A 470 35.88 34.22 -9.47
N ASP A 471 36.97 34.96 -9.60
CA ASP A 471 37.02 36.21 -10.34
C ASP A 471 36.74 36.03 -11.83
N ALA A 472 37.31 34.98 -12.45
CA ALA A 472 37.10 34.68 -13.86
C ALA A 472 35.64 34.30 -14.17
N LEU A 473 35.00 33.53 -13.30
CA LEU A 473 33.60 33.11 -13.40
C LEU A 473 32.65 34.29 -13.11
N LYS A 474 32.92 35.08 -12.07
CA LYS A 474 32.13 36.27 -11.73
C LYS A 474 32.13 37.31 -12.85
N LYS A 475 33.28 37.55 -13.50
CA LYS A 475 33.38 38.44 -14.68
C LYS A 475 32.52 37.97 -15.87
N ARG A 476 32.11 36.70 -15.87
CA ARG A 476 31.28 36.06 -16.90
C ARG A 476 29.82 35.90 -16.48
N GLY A 477 29.44 36.42 -15.30
CA GLY A 477 28.08 36.30 -14.76
C GLY A 477 27.79 34.94 -14.11
N ILE A 478 28.81 34.10 -13.92
CA ILE A 478 28.67 32.79 -13.28
C ILE A 478 28.93 32.97 -11.79
N LEU A 479 27.89 32.76 -10.99
CA LEU A 479 27.94 32.89 -9.54
C LEU A 479 27.72 31.52 -8.87
N PRO A 480 28.36 31.26 -7.72
CA PRO A 480 28.04 30.07 -6.95
C PRO A 480 26.58 30.15 -6.48
N SER A 481 25.90 29.01 -6.49
CA SER A 481 24.53 28.95 -5.98
C SER A 481 24.53 28.82 -4.47
N ARG A 482 23.49 29.36 -3.82
CA ARG A 482 23.15 29.05 -2.42
C ARG A 482 22.54 27.65 -2.37
N VAL A 483 23.33 26.62 -2.65
CA VAL A 483 22.95 25.23 -2.33
C VAL A 483 23.78 24.85 -1.12
N PRO A 484 23.17 24.41 -0.01
CA PRO A 484 23.90 23.93 1.15
C PRO A 484 24.81 22.77 0.72
N VAL A 485 26.12 23.03 0.73
CA VAL A 485 27.14 22.01 0.47
C VAL A 485 27.22 21.12 1.70
N PHE A 486 27.12 19.81 1.49
CA PHE A 486 27.33 18.72 2.46
C PHE A 486 28.18 19.12 3.68
N SER A 487 27.55 19.22 4.86
CA SER A 487 28.30 19.23 6.12
C SER A 487 28.63 17.77 6.45
N SER A 488 29.89 17.38 6.24
CA SER A 488 30.37 16.10 6.75
C SER A 488 30.38 16.15 8.28
N THR A 489 29.29 15.75 8.92
CA THR A 489 29.30 15.40 10.34
C THR A 489 30.11 14.12 10.49
N GLN A 490 31.43 14.30 10.64
CA GLN A 490 32.21 13.33 11.40
C GLN A 490 31.58 13.23 12.78
N SER A 491 31.32 12.00 13.18
CA SER A 491 30.81 11.61 14.49
C SER A 491 31.64 12.26 15.60
N ALA A 492 31.18 13.39 16.11
CA ALA A 492 31.55 13.85 17.44
C ALA A 492 30.76 12.96 18.40
N SER A 493 31.35 11.82 18.77
CA SER A 493 30.90 11.04 19.92
C SER A 493 30.80 12.00 21.11
N GLY A 494 29.58 12.22 21.59
CA GLY A 494 29.33 13.05 22.75
C GLY A 494 30.17 12.60 23.92
N LYS A 495 31.07 13.46 24.39
CA LYS A 495 31.54 13.40 25.76
C LYS A 495 30.37 13.79 26.65
N GLN A 496 29.57 12.80 27.05
CA GLN A 496 28.76 12.95 28.24
C GLN A 496 29.71 12.95 29.44
N ALA A 497 29.74 14.08 30.14
CA ALA A 497 30.31 14.19 31.46
C ALA A 497 29.47 13.34 32.41
N ALA A 498 30.01 12.18 32.80
CA ALA A 498 29.55 11.43 33.95
C ALA A 498 30.66 11.47 34.99
N THR A 499 30.45 12.31 36.00
CA THR A 499 31.17 12.34 37.26
C THR A 499 31.03 10.98 37.94
N GLN A 500 32.12 10.24 38.16
CA GLN A 500 32.16 9.24 39.22
C GLN A 500 33.48 9.27 39.99
N THR A 501 33.28 9.40 41.29
CA THR A 501 34.17 9.34 42.42
C THR A 501 34.94 8.02 42.47
N ALA A 502 36.15 8.10 43.01
CA ALA A 502 37.11 7.02 43.20
C ALA A 502 36.60 5.83 44.02
N GLN A 503 37.12 4.62 43.75
CA GLN A 503 38.08 3.91 44.63
C GLN A 503 38.40 2.48 44.12
N SER A 504 39.71 2.14 44.21
CA SER A 504 40.35 0.82 44.47
C SER A 504 39.93 -0.42 43.66
N GLY A 505 40.81 -1.29 43.16
CA GLY A 505 42.25 -1.49 43.30
C GLY A 505 42.61 -2.87 42.72
N GLU A 506 43.90 -3.07 42.39
CA GLU A 506 44.61 -4.37 42.23
C GLU A 506 44.13 -5.33 41.10
N THR A 507 44.92 -6.16 40.41
CA THR A 507 46.36 -6.43 40.28
C THR A 507 46.58 -7.27 39.01
N ALA A 508 47.78 -7.13 38.41
CA ALA A 508 48.66 -8.17 37.83
C ALA A 508 48.36 -8.97 36.52
N ALA A 509 49.42 -8.94 35.68
CA ALA A 509 50.01 -9.98 34.80
C ALA A 509 49.22 -10.50 33.57
N LYS A 510 49.62 -10.21 32.32
CA LYS A 510 50.80 -10.61 31.49
C LYS A 510 50.81 -12.06 30.96
N SER A 511 50.96 -12.14 29.62
CA SER A 511 51.46 -13.24 28.76
C SER A 511 50.52 -14.42 28.51
N MET A 512 50.41 -15.03 27.32
CA MET A 512 51.23 -14.98 26.10
C MET A 512 50.50 -15.66 24.91
N THR A 513 50.77 -15.14 23.69
CA THR A 513 50.91 -15.81 22.37
C THR A 513 49.79 -16.56 21.64
N MET A 514 49.58 -16.08 20.39
CA MET A 514 49.37 -16.76 19.08
C MET A 514 48.28 -17.85 18.97
N THR A 515 47.42 -17.89 17.95
CA THR A 515 47.79 -18.10 16.53
C THR A 515 46.55 -17.95 15.63
N GLN A 516 46.76 -17.36 14.45
CA GLN A 516 46.14 -17.58 13.13
C GLN A 516 44.66 -17.99 12.95
N VAL A 517 44.03 -17.21 12.05
CA VAL A 517 43.23 -17.61 10.88
C VAL A 517 41.92 -18.36 11.16
N GLU A 518 40.80 -17.70 10.87
CA GLU A 518 39.66 -18.43 10.32
C GLU A 518 38.90 -17.64 9.26
N THR A 519 38.57 -18.39 8.21
CA THR A 519 38.17 -17.95 6.89
C THR A 519 36.69 -18.19 6.72
N ARG A 520 36.05 -17.33 5.93
CA ARG A 520 34.70 -17.48 5.35
C ARG A 520 34.40 -18.95 4.94
N ARG A 521 33.27 -19.49 5.40
CA ARG A 521 32.58 -20.61 4.74
C ARG A 521 31.33 -20.12 4.02
N LEU A 522 31.42 -20.17 2.69
CA LEU A 522 30.31 -20.35 1.77
C LEU A 522 29.87 -21.82 1.82
N VAL A 523 28.57 -22.08 1.78
CA VAL A 523 28.01 -23.41 1.51
C VAL A 523 27.37 -23.37 0.13
N GLN A 524 27.82 -24.27 -0.74
CA GLN A 524 27.31 -24.52 -2.09
C GLN A 524 26.72 -25.93 -2.16
N ILE A 525 25.79 -26.07 -3.10
CA ILE A 525 24.78 -27.10 -3.39
C ILE A 525 25.36 -28.40 -3.99
N GLU A 526 24.67 -29.54 -3.77
CA GLU A 526 24.39 -30.69 -4.68
C GLU A 526 23.68 -31.83 -3.89
N MET A 527 22.89 -32.79 -4.39
CA MET A 527 21.76 -32.93 -5.33
C MET A 527 21.26 -34.42 -5.22
N LEU A 528 19.93 -34.65 -5.21
CA LEU A 528 19.13 -35.84 -5.66
C LEU A 528 19.16 -37.20 -4.89
N PRO A 529 18.20 -38.17 -5.09
CA PRO A 529 16.83 -38.16 -5.71
C PRO A 529 15.72 -38.92 -4.91
N GLY A 530 14.45 -38.85 -5.36
CA GLY A 530 13.38 -39.81 -5.00
C GLY A 530 11.94 -39.36 -5.31
N LEU A 531 11.41 -39.73 -6.48
CA LEU A 531 10.03 -39.52 -6.98
C LEU A 531 9.32 -40.88 -7.16
N THR A 532 8.01 -40.96 -6.90
CA THR A 532 6.91 -41.54 -7.73
C THR A 532 5.63 -41.66 -6.87
N GLN A 533 4.60 -40.84 -7.10
CA GLN A 533 3.45 -40.98 -8.03
C GLN A 533 2.26 -41.77 -7.47
N ILE A 534 1.13 -41.07 -7.32
CA ILE A 534 -0.22 -41.61 -7.09
C ILE A 534 -1.03 -41.25 -8.33
N GLU A 535 -1.59 -42.26 -9.00
CA GLU A 535 -2.54 -42.11 -10.10
C GLU A 535 -3.94 -42.62 -9.73
N THR A 536 -4.89 -41.99 -10.39
CA THR A 536 -6.36 -41.98 -10.35
C THR A 536 -7.06 -43.32 -10.62
N GLN A 537 -8.31 -43.50 -10.15
CA GLN A 537 -9.47 -43.90 -10.99
C GLN A 537 -10.85 -43.93 -10.27
N ASN A 538 -11.89 -43.60 -11.04
CA ASN A 538 -13.35 -43.54 -10.76
C ASN A 538 -13.99 -44.87 -10.28
N PRO A 539 -15.25 -44.82 -9.77
CA PRO A 539 -16.24 -45.77 -10.31
C PRO A 539 -17.70 -45.27 -10.42
N ARG A 540 -18.43 -45.88 -11.37
CA ARG A 540 -19.88 -46.19 -11.45
C ARG A 540 -20.04 -47.39 -12.42
N PRO A 541 -21.17 -48.14 -12.52
CA PRO A 541 -22.36 -48.31 -11.66
C PRO A 541 -22.81 -49.80 -11.45
N ASN A 542 -23.88 -49.97 -10.65
CA ASN A 542 -24.87 -51.08 -10.57
C ASN A 542 -24.45 -52.50 -10.13
N GLU A 543 -25.12 -53.04 -9.09
CA GLU A 543 -26.07 -54.17 -9.16
C GLU A 543 -26.70 -54.51 -7.78
N ILE A 544 -27.96 -54.93 -7.80
CA ILE A 544 -28.81 -55.36 -6.67
C ILE A 544 -28.87 -56.90 -6.66
N PRO A 545 -28.85 -57.60 -5.51
CA PRO A 545 -30.01 -58.41 -5.05
C PRO A 545 -30.18 -58.36 -3.50
N ALA A 546 -31.37 -58.14 -2.93
CA ALA A 546 -32.56 -59.02 -2.74
C ALA A 546 -32.63 -59.67 -1.33
N ARG A 547 -33.74 -59.36 -0.63
CA ARG A 547 -34.62 -60.18 0.25
C ARG A 547 -33.98 -61.35 1.04
N ASP A 548 -34.08 -61.43 2.38
CA ASP A 548 -35.26 -61.91 3.14
C ASP A 548 -34.93 -61.99 4.65
N THR A 549 -35.97 -61.75 5.47
CA THR A 549 -36.20 -61.90 6.93
C THR A 549 -35.94 -63.31 7.53
N PRO A 550 -36.18 -63.65 8.84
CA PRO A 550 -36.74 -62.90 10.02
C PRO A 550 -36.05 -63.20 11.41
N VAL A 551 -36.70 -62.75 12.51
CA VAL A 551 -36.66 -63.24 13.92
C VAL A 551 -35.61 -62.52 14.81
N GLU A 552 -35.86 -61.99 16.03
CA GLU A 552 -36.79 -62.33 17.12
C GLU A 552 -37.06 -61.12 18.05
N LEU A 553 -38.30 -61.02 18.56
CA LEU A 553 -38.66 -60.13 19.67
C LEU A 553 -38.04 -60.62 20.99
N SER A 554 -37.53 -59.71 21.80
CA SER A 554 -37.38 -59.92 23.25
C SER A 554 -37.99 -58.75 24.01
N LEU A 555 -39.07 -59.07 24.72
CA LEU A 555 -39.81 -58.22 25.62
C LEU A 555 -38.91 -57.66 26.74
N VAL A 556 -38.86 -56.34 26.87
CA VAL A 556 -38.45 -55.67 28.11
C VAL A 556 -39.57 -54.74 28.56
N THR A 557 -39.98 -54.98 29.79
CA THR A 557 -41.08 -54.43 30.57
C THR A 557 -41.11 -52.90 30.54
N GLN A 558 -42.26 -52.34 30.15
CA GLN A 558 -42.54 -50.91 30.18
C GLN A 558 -42.52 -50.39 31.63
N LYS A 559 -41.67 -49.40 31.91
CA LYS A 559 -41.89 -48.46 33.01
C LYS A 559 -42.82 -47.36 32.50
N ALA A 560 -44.00 -47.25 33.09
CA ALA A 560 -44.95 -46.18 32.83
C ALA A 560 -44.30 -44.80 33.04
N THR A 561 -44.28 -43.98 31.99
CA THR A 561 -43.89 -42.57 32.03
C THR A 561 -44.99 -41.77 32.73
N PRO A 562 -44.68 -40.82 33.64
CA PRO A 562 -45.72 -40.04 34.30
C PRO A 562 -46.48 -39.16 33.30
N ALA A 563 -47.77 -38.94 33.58
CA ALA A 563 -48.64 -38.08 32.79
C ALA A 563 -48.08 -36.64 32.74
N PHE A 564 -48.04 -36.03 31.55
CA PHE A 564 -47.83 -34.59 31.37
C PHE A 564 -48.91 -33.81 32.13
N SER A 565 -48.52 -33.00 33.12
CA SER A 565 -49.41 -32.40 34.12
C SER A 565 -50.30 -31.29 33.54
N GLU A 566 -51.44 -30.99 34.18
CA GLU A 566 -52.33 -29.90 33.75
C GLU A 566 -51.64 -28.52 33.75
N LYS A 567 -50.63 -28.33 34.61
CA LYS A 567 -49.84 -27.09 34.65
C LYS A 567 -48.97 -26.98 33.40
N GLU A 568 -48.25 -28.04 33.06
CA GLU A 568 -47.40 -28.10 31.86
C GLU A 568 -48.24 -28.00 30.57
N GLN A 569 -49.49 -28.51 30.59
CA GLN A 569 -50.45 -28.32 29.49
C GLN A 569 -50.83 -26.86 29.29
N ARG A 570 -51.20 -26.14 30.36
CA ARG A 570 -51.57 -24.72 30.27
C ARG A 570 -50.39 -23.87 29.80
N GLU A 571 -49.18 -24.20 30.24
CA GLU A 571 -47.95 -23.53 29.82
C GLU A 571 -47.68 -23.78 28.32
N LEU A 572 -47.80 -25.03 27.84
CA LEU A 572 -47.64 -25.38 26.43
C LEU A 572 -48.72 -24.74 25.54
N GLU A 573 -49.99 -24.70 25.98
CA GLU A 573 -51.06 -24.04 25.24
C GLU A 573 -50.87 -22.52 25.16
N THR A 574 -50.44 -21.89 26.25
CA THR A 574 -50.13 -20.46 26.28
C THR A 574 -48.97 -20.14 25.35
N PHE A 575 -47.94 -20.98 25.36
CA PHE A 575 -46.81 -20.91 24.45
C PHE A 575 -47.29 -21.01 22.99
N CYS A 576 -47.97 -22.09 22.59
CA CYS A 576 -48.40 -22.30 21.20
C CYS A 576 -49.36 -21.21 20.69
N ARG A 577 -50.28 -20.71 21.53
CA ARG A 577 -51.16 -19.58 21.17
C ARG A 577 -50.38 -18.30 20.88
N ARG A 578 -49.32 -18.03 21.66
CA ARG A 578 -48.51 -16.81 21.51
C ARG A 578 -47.61 -16.83 20.27
N PHE A 579 -47.25 -18.01 19.79
CA PHE A 579 -46.44 -18.21 18.58
C PHE A 579 -47.25 -18.67 17.36
N SER A 580 -48.59 -18.61 17.41
CA SER A 580 -49.51 -19.05 16.34
C SER A 580 -49.28 -20.49 15.86
N ILE A 581 -48.82 -21.38 16.75
CA ILE A 581 -48.64 -22.80 16.46
C ILE A 581 -49.98 -23.51 16.73
N PRO A 582 -50.58 -24.19 15.74
CA PRO A 582 -51.86 -24.86 15.95
C PRO A 582 -51.72 -26.04 16.91
N ILE A 583 -52.62 -26.12 17.90
CA ILE A 583 -52.80 -27.30 18.76
C ILE A 583 -54.10 -28.00 18.37
N ARG A 584 -54.09 -29.34 18.35
CA ARG A 584 -55.31 -30.16 18.28
C ARG A 584 -55.34 -31.15 19.44
N ASP A 585 -56.18 -30.89 20.43
CA ASP A 585 -56.44 -31.85 21.51
C ASP A 585 -57.61 -32.76 21.11
N MET A 586 -57.29 -33.99 20.69
CA MET A 586 -58.29 -34.99 20.30
C MET A 586 -58.53 -36.03 21.40
N ARG A 587 -57.97 -35.85 22.61
CA ARG A 587 -58.02 -36.86 23.69
C ARG A 587 -59.43 -37.19 24.15
N ARG A 588 -60.36 -36.21 24.11
CA ARG A 588 -61.78 -36.43 24.43
C ARG A 588 -62.53 -37.31 23.42
N GLN A 589 -61.97 -37.50 22.23
CA GLN A 589 -62.53 -38.31 21.14
C GLN A 589 -61.75 -39.62 20.93
N GLY A 590 -60.91 -40.02 21.89
CA GLY A 590 -60.04 -41.20 21.77
C GLY A 590 -58.79 -40.99 20.90
N GLY A 591 -58.45 -39.74 20.55
CA GLY A 591 -57.25 -39.39 19.78
C GLY A 591 -56.12 -38.81 20.63
N ASN A 592 -55.04 -38.33 19.98
CA ASN A 592 -53.85 -37.80 20.66
C ASN A 592 -53.89 -36.27 20.83
N PHE A 593 -53.02 -35.74 21.68
CA PHE A 593 -52.76 -34.30 21.76
C PHE A 593 -51.68 -33.93 20.75
N TRP A 594 -51.98 -33.05 19.79
CA TRP A 594 -51.09 -32.67 18.70
C TRP A 594 -50.62 -31.22 18.80
N VAL A 595 -49.33 -31.01 18.59
CA VAL A 595 -48.71 -29.71 18.31
C VAL A 595 -48.27 -29.72 16.84
N MET A 596 -48.95 -28.93 16.01
CA MET A 596 -48.78 -28.93 14.55
C MET A 596 -47.57 -28.10 14.13
N HIS A 597 -46.38 -28.55 14.55
CA HIS A 597 -45.09 -27.97 14.18
C HIS A 597 -44.27 -29.02 13.42
N ASP A 598 -44.12 -28.84 12.12
CA ASP A 598 -43.46 -29.80 11.24
C ASP A 598 -41.98 -29.47 11.06
N SER A 599 -41.21 -29.69 12.12
CA SER A 599 -39.76 -29.58 12.13
C SER A 599 -39.19 -30.44 13.26
N ASP A 600 -38.30 -31.37 12.94
CA ASP A 600 -37.52 -32.16 13.90
C ASP A 600 -36.14 -31.56 14.20
N ALA A 601 -35.75 -30.51 13.47
CA ALA A 601 -34.50 -29.78 13.70
C ALA A 601 -34.38 -29.30 15.16
N GLU A 602 -33.15 -29.15 15.65
CA GLU A 602 -32.85 -28.65 17.01
C GLU A 602 -33.39 -27.21 17.22
N ASN A 603 -34.66 -27.13 17.58
CA ASN A 603 -35.40 -25.96 18.00
C ASN A 603 -35.70 -26.12 19.51
N PRO A 604 -35.70 -25.04 20.33
CA PRO A 604 -36.18 -25.08 21.71
C PRO A 604 -37.52 -25.82 21.91
N MET A 605 -38.42 -25.78 20.91
CA MET A 605 -39.65 -26.56 20.92
C MET A 605 -39.43 -28.07 20.85
N THR A 606 -38.47 -28.54 20.06
CA THR A 606 -38.07 -29.94 19.97
C THR A 606 -37.57 -30.45 21.33
N ALA A 607 -36.70 -29.70 22.01
CA ALA A 607 -36.20 -30.06 23.33
C ALA A 607 -37.30 -30.05 24.41
N LEU A 608 -38.19 -29.05 24.38
CA LEU A 608 -39.33 -28.96 25.30
C LEU A 608 -40.31 -30.11 25.07
N LEU A 609 -40.72 -30.37 23.83
CA LEU A 609 -41.67 -31.42 23.48
C LEU A 609 -41.11 -32.82 23.80
N ASN A 610 -39.81 -33.06 23.52
CA ASN A 610 -39.13 -34.28 23.95
C ASN A 610 -39.12 -34.45 25.48
N LYS A 611 -38.82 -33.38 26.22
CA LYS A 611 -38.84 -33.41 27.70
C LYS A 611 -40.25 -33.70 28.25
N LEU A 612 -41.28 -33.23 27.56
CA LEU A 612 -42.70 -33.46 27.91
C LEU A 612 -43.23 -34.81 27.38
N GLY A 613 -42.40 -35.63 26.72
CA GLY A 613 -42.75 -36.97 26.26
C GLY A 613 -43.51 -37.03 24.92
N PHE A 614 -43.49 -35.94 24.13
CA PHE A 614 -44.09 -35.93 22.79
C PHE A 614 -43.21 -36.66 21.78
N THR A 615 -43.85 -37.35 20.84
CA THR A 615 -43.19 -38.03 19.72
C THR A 615 -43.43 -37.29 18.41
N TYR A 616 -42.41 -37.14 17.58
CA TYR A 616 -42.55 -36.48 16.28
C TYR A 616 -43.12 -37.40 15.20
N ARG A 617 -43.93 -36.85 14.29
CA ARG A 617 -44.38 -37.51 13.08
C ARG A 617 -44.27 -36.55 11.89
N ALA A 618 -43.37 -36.88 10.96
CA ALA A 618 -43.15 -36.12 9.73
C ALA A 618 -44.45 -35.83 8.97
N GLY A 619 -44.64 -34.57 8.54
CA GLY A 619 -45.82 -34.11 7.81
C GLY A 619 -47.07 -33.90 8.67
N LYS A 620 -46.99 -34.15 9.99
CA LYS A 620 -48.14 -34.02 10.93
C LYS A 620 -47.79 -33.26 12.20
N GLY A 621 -46.53 -33.25 12.63
CA GLY A 621 -46.07 -32.57 13.85
C GLY A 621 -45.90 -33.52 15.04
N TRP A 622 -45.94 -32.96 16.24
CA TRP A 622 -45.62 -33.65 17.49
C TRP A 622 -46.87 -34.13 18.21
N TRP A 623 -46.86 -35.33 18.77
CA TRP A 623 -48.03 -35.91 19.43
C TRP A 623 -47.72 -36.54 20.78
N TYR A 624 -48.70 -36.49 21.69
CA TYR A 624 -48.68 -37.18 22.98
C TYR A 624 -49.88 -38.14 23.08
N PRO A 625 -49.67 -39.43 23.43
CA PRO A 625 -50.73 -40.45 23.48
C PRO A 625 -51.82 -40.11 24.51
N SER A 626 -53.05 -40.51 24.22
CA SER A 626 -54.12 -40.54 25.24
C SER A 626 -53.88 -41.71 26.19
N GLN A 627 -54.05 -41.51 27.50
CA GLN A 627 -53.80 -42.51 28.56
C GLN A 627 -54.79 -43.70 28.59
N LYS A 628 -55.40 -44.07 27.45
CA LYS A 628 -56.27 -45.25 27.37
C LYS A 628 -55.64 -46.46 26.68
N ASP A 629 -54.45 -46.35 26.11
CA ASP A 629 -53.71 -47.49 25.55
C ASP A 629 -52.22 -47.42 25.95
N ALA A 630 -51.95 -47.68 27.23
CA ALA A 630 -50.62 -48.08 27.72
C ALA A 630 -50.69 -49.54 28.16
#